data_AF-A0A6V8Q0J1-F1
#
_entry.id   AF-A0A6V8Q0J1-F1
#
_cell.length_a   1.000
_cell.length_b   1.000
_cell.length_c   1.000
_cell.angle_alpha   90.00
_cell.angle_beta   90.00
_cell.angle_gamma   90.00
#
_symmetry.space_group_name_H-M   'P 1'
#
loop_
_entity.id
_entity.type
_entity.pdbx_description
1 polymer ?
#
loop_
_entity_poly.entity_id
_entity_poly.type
_entity_poly.pdbx_seq_one_letter_code
_entity_poly.pdbx_strand_id
1 'polypeptide(L)'
;MVVDDGSTDGSREILKEMEGEEITVLYHQRNRGKGAAVRTGLSVCRGEYIIIQDADLEYDPRDYRKLIHPILEGKATVVYGSRLTGEKRNLSFGFLLGNRILSLLTDILYNTSLSDMETGYKLFNRESLQGIT
;
A
#
# COMPACT_ATOMS: atom_id res chain seq x y z
N MET A 1 11.51 3.70 -2.96
CA MET A 1 11.64 2.51 -3.83
C MET A 1 10.42 2.43 -4.73
N VAL A 2 10.61 2.17 -6.01
CA VAL A 2 9.54 2.02 -7.02
C VAL A 2 9.74 0.70 -7.75
N VAL A 3 8.65 0.00 -8.09
CA VAL A 3 8.70 -1.19 -8.94
C VAL A 3 7.91 -0.90 -10.20
N ASP A 4 8.61 -0.75 -11.32
CA ASP A 4 8.01 -0.62 -12.64
C ASP A 4 7.65 -2.00 -13.20
N ASP A 5 6.35 -2.28 -13.30
CA ASP A 5 5.81 -3.57 -13.74
C ASP A 5 5.72 -3.67 -15.28
N GLY A 6 6.78 -3.27 -15.98
CA GLY A 6 6.85 -3.37 -17.44
C GLY A 6 6.08 -2.30 -18.20
N SER A 7 6.18 -1.03 -17.78
CA SER A 7 5.49 0.08 -18.46
C SER A 7 5.97 0.29 -19.90
N THR A 8 5.05 0.78 -20.75
CA THR A 8 5.29 1.06 -22.19
C THR A 8 4.89 2.48 -22.59
N ASP A 9 4.54 3.32 -21.63
CA ASP A 9 3.92 4.63 -21.82
C ASP A 9 4.87 5.82 -21.57
N GLY A 10 6.18 5.56 -21.42
CA GLY A 10 7.18 6.57 -21.07
C GLY A 10 7.53 6.63 -19.58
N SER A 11 6.79 5.92 -18.71
CA SER A 11 7.05 5.93 -17.26
C SER A 11 8.46 5.43 -16.92
N ARG A 12 8.96 4.45 -17.68
CA ARG A 12 10.28 3.85 -17.44
C ARG A 12 11.41 4.84 -17.69
N GLU A 13 11.28 5.70 -18.68
CA GLU A 13 12.27 6.73 -19.02
C GLU A 13 12.35 7.78 -17.92
N ILE A 14 11.19 8.24 -17.44
CA ILE A 14 11.10 9.19 -16.31
C ILE A 14 11.72 8.57 -15.05
N LEU A 15 11.41 7.30 -14.76
CA LEU A 15 11.96 6.62 -13.57
C LEU A 15 13.48 6.50 -13.60
N LYS A 16 14.09 6.30 -14.78
CA LYS A 16 15.55 6.29 -14.92
C LYS A 16 16.19 7.64 -14.61
N GLU A 17 15.50 8.74 -14.92
CA GLU A 17 15.96 10.10 -14.60
C GLU A 17 15.81 10.41 -13.10
N MET A 18 14.81 9.81 -12.45
CA MET A 18 14.56 9.97 -11.02
C MET A 18 15.39 9.04 -10.12
N GLU A 19 15.96 7.97 -10.68
CA GLU A 19 16.76 7.01 -9.95
C GLU A 19 18.03 7.65 -9.37
N GLY A 20 18.31 7.40 -8.09
CA GLY A 20 19.40 8.04 -7.36
C GLY A 20 19.54 7.54 -5.93
N GLU A 21 20.19 8.34 -5.07
CA GLU A 21 20.47 7.96 -3.68
C GLU A 21 19.19 7.71 -2.85
N GLU A 22 18.13 8.48 -3.09
CA GLU A 22 16.87 8.38 -2.34
C GLU A 22 15.84 7.45 -3.02
N ILE A 23 15.96 7.25 -4.34
CA ILE A 23 14.99 6.51 -5.14
C ILE A 23 15.66 5.33 -5.82
N THR A 24 15.44 4.14 -5.27
CA THR A 24 15.76 2.87 -5.93
C THR A 24 14.59 2.42 -6.81
N VAL A 25 14.87 2.04 -8.06
CA VAL A 25 13.85 1.52 -8.99
C VAL A 25 14.15 0.07 -9.36
N LEU A 26 13.12 -0.78 -9.38
CA LEU A 26 13.19 -2.14 -9.91
C LEU A 26 12.35 -2.24 -11.16
N TYR A 27 12.87 -2.88 -12.20
CA TYR A 27 12.20 -3.00 -13.49
C TYR A 27 11.86 -4.46 -13.77
N HIS A 28 10.57 -4.75 -13.96
CA HIS A 28 10.15 -6.03 -14.54
C HIS A 28 10.27 -6.00 -16.07
N GLN A 29 10.70 -7.13 -16.67
CA GLN A 29 10.79 -7.25 -18.13
C GLN A 29 9.42 -7.20 -18.82
N ARG A 30 8.36 -7.63 -18.12
CA ARG A 30 6.97 -7.65 -18.58
C ARG A 30 6.04 -7.44 -17.39
N ASN A 31 4.78 -7.07 -17.65
CA ASN A 31 3.76 -6.98 -16.61
C ASN A 31 3.53 -8.32 -15.91
N ARG A 32 3.66 -8.32 -14.58
CA ARG A 32 3.45 -9.48 -13.69
C ARG A 32 2.29 -9.27 -12.72
N GLY A 33 1.67 -8.09 -12.74
CA GLY A 33 0.59 -7.67 -11.87
C GLY A 33 1.06 -7.03 -10.57
N LYS A 34 0.20 -6.17 -9.98
CA LYS A 34 0.45 -5.41 -8.75
C LYS A 34 1.00 -6.27 -7.60
N GLY A 35 0.40 -7.43 -7.35
CA GLY A 35 0.83 -8.31 -6.26
C GLY A 35 2.26 -8.86 -6.46
N ALA A 36 2.68 -9.10 -7.70
CA ALA A 36 4.06 -9.51 -8.00
C ALA A 36 5.03 -8.34 -7.85
N ALA A 37 4.62 -7.12 -8.23
CA ALA A 37 5.40 -5.90 -8.05
C ALA A 37 5.63 -5.60 -6.56
N VAL A 38 4.56 -5.67 -5.75
CA VAL A 38 4.63 -5.52 -4.29
C VAL A 38 5.59 -6.56 -3.68
N ARG A 39 5.44 -7.85 -4.01
CA ARG A 39 6.35 -8.90 -3.51
C ARG A 39 7.81 -8.66 -3.89
N THR A 40 8.06 -8.16 -5.10
CA THR A 40 9.40 -7.84 -5.57
C THR A 40 10.00 -6.66 -4.82
N GLY A 41 9.20 -5.64 -4.48
CA GLY A 41 9.65 -4.57 -3.59
C GLY A 41 9.93 -5.07 -2.18
N LEU A 42 9.01 -5.86 -1.61
CA LEU A 42 9.14 -6.39 -0.25
C LEU A 42 10.41 -7.25 -0.06
N SER A 43 10.83 -8.00 -1.08
CA SER A 43 12.01 -8.87 -0.97
C SER A 43 13.34 -8.14 -0.88
N VAL A 44 13.40 -6.85 -1.26
CA VAL A 44 14.63 -6.05 -1.22
C VAL A 44 14.56 -4.87 -0.26
N CYS A 45 13.38 -4.52 0.23
CA CYS A 45 13.19 -3.35 1.08
C CYS A 45 13.90 -3.52 2.44
N ARG A 46 14.54 -2.44 2.90
CA ARG A 46 15.34 -2.43 4.14
C ARG A 46 14.84 -1.42 5.15
N GLY A 47 13.68 -0.81 4.97
CA GLY A 47 13.08 0.12 5.94
C GLY A 47 12.42 -0.62 7.11
N GLU A 48 12.53 -0.08 8.33
CA GLU A 48 11.93 -0.69 9.54
C GLU A 48 10.40 -0.72 9.45
N TYR A 49 9.85 0.36 8.92
CA TYR A 49 8.44 0.50 8.57
C TYR A 49 8.31 0.52 7.06
N ILE A 50 7.38 -0.27 6.53
CA ILE A 50 7.16 -0.42 5.09
C ILE A 50 5.73 -0.01 4.78
N ILE A 51 5.58 0.96 3.89
CA ILE A 51 4.29 1.41 3.38
C ILE A 51 4.15 1.02 1.90
N ILE A 52 2.99 0.48 1.54
CA ILE A 52 2.58 0.29 0.15
C ILE A 52 1.76 1.52 -0.26
N GLN A 53 2.09 2.10 -1.41
CA GLN A 53 1.46 3.27 -2.01
C GLN A 53 1.25 3.03 -3.50
N ASP A 54 0.06 3.35 -3.99
CA ASP A 54 -0.24 3.37 -5.42
C ASP A 54 0.19 4.69 -6.06
N ALA A 55 0.60 4.66 -7.33
CA ALA A 55 1.14 5.83 -8.03
C ALA A 55 0.07 6.78 -8.62
N ASP A 56 -1.21 6.47 -8.47
CA ASP A 56 -2.35 7.17 -9.08
C ASP A 56 -2.83 8.41 -8.29
N LEU A 57 -2.09 8.81 -7.27
CA LEU A 57 -2.43 9.92 -6.36
C LEU A 57 -3.78 9.73 -5.65
N GLU A 58 -4.34 8.50 -5.60
CA GLU A 58 -5.52 8.22 -4.79
C GLU A 58 -5.25 8.52 -3.32
N TYR A 59 -4.00 8.52 -2.86
CA TYR A 59 -3.64 8.81 -1.48
C TYR A 59 -2.61 9.95 -1.37
N ASP A 60 -2.74 10.77 -0.33
CA ASP A 60 -1.81 11.88 -0.05
C ASP A 60 -0.65 11.37 0.84
N PRO A 61 0.63 11.50 0.41
CA PRO A 61 1.79 11.15 1.24
C PRO A 61 1.85 11.88 2.59
N ARG A 62 1.15 13.01 2.74
CA ARG A 62 1.05 13.73 4.03
C ARG A 62 0.37 12.89 5.12
N ASP A 63 -0.41 11.87 4.74
CA ASP A 63 -1.08 10.97 5.69
C ASP A 63 -0.15 9.90 6.27
N TYR A 64 1.09 9.75 5.79
CA TYR A 64 2.05 8.77 6.34
C TYR A 64 2.25 8.92 7.84
N ARG A 65 2.24 10.16 8.35
CA ARG A 65 2.35 10.43 9.80
C ARG A 65 1.17 9.88 10.60
N LYS A 66 -0.05 9.90 10.05
CA LYS A 66 -1.23 9.35 10.70
C LYS A 66 -1.17 7.82 10.74
N LEU A 67 -0.62 7.22 9.68
CA LEU A 67 -0.48 5.76 9.58
C LEU A 67 0.59 5.21 10.52
N ILE A 68 1.72 5.92 10.67
CA ILE A 68 2.85 5.43 11.48
C ILE A 68 2.61 5.60 12.99
N HIS A 69 1.82 6.60 13.40
CA HIS A 69 1.65 6.93 14.81
C HIS A 69 1.15 5.76 15.68
N PRO A 70 0.11 4.99 15.28
CA PRO A 70 -0.33 3.82 16.05
C PRO A 70 0.75 2.74 16.21
N ILE A 71 1.65 2.60 15.22
CA ILE A 71 2.77 1.64 15.31
C ILE A 71 3.80 2.13 16.31
N LEU A 72 4.17 3.42 16.25
CA LEU A 72 5.15 4.01 17.18
C LEU A 72 4.65 4.00 18.64
N GLU A 73 3.34 4.10 18.86
CA GLU A 73 2.74 3.98 20.18
C GLU A 73 2.56 2.52 20.67
N GLY A 74 2.97 1.53 19.86
CA GLY A 74 2.81 0.11 20.18
C GLY A 74 1.36 -0.38 20.17
N LYS A 75 0.44 0.36 19.55
CA LYS A 75 -0.99 0.04 19.47
C LYS A 75 -1.34 -0.90 18.33
N ALA A 76 -0.49 -0.99 17.31
CA ALA A 76 -0.70 -1.86 16.14
C ALA A 76 0.63 -2.33 15.54
N THR A 77 0.63 -3.53 14.96
CA THR A 77 1.76 -4.06 14.16
C THR A 77 1.58 -3.79 12.65
N VAL A 78 0.32 -3.68 12.23
CA VAL A 78 -0.10 -3.39 10.87
C VAL A 78 -1.22 -2.35 10.89
N VAL A 79 -1.12 -1.34 10.03
CA VAL A 79 -2.09 -0.25 9.92
C VAL A 79 -2.59 -0.16 8.49
N TYR A 80 -3.90 -0.14 8.33
CA TYR A 80 -4.58 0.05 7.06
C TYR A 80 -5.09 1.50 7.00
N GLY A 81 -4.78 2.20 5.91
CA GLY A 81 -5.44 3.47 5.61
C GLY A 81 -6.89 3.22 5.23
N SER A 82 -7.78 4.20 5.42
CA SER A 82 -9.19 4.01 5.08
C SER A 82 -9.71 5.18 4.28
N ARG A 83 -10.33 4.88 3.13
CA ARG A 83 -10.98 5.87 2.27
C ARG A 83 -12.34 6.30 2.82
N LEU A 84 -12.86 5.55 3.79
CA LEU A 84 -14.16 5.79 4.42
C LEU A 84 -14.05 6.72 5.63
N THR A 85 -12.85 6.90 6.16
CA THR A 85 -12.57 7.77 7.32
C THR A 85 -11.83 9.02 6.86
N GLY A 86 -12.39 10.21 7.11
CA GLY A 86 -11.75 11.48 6.75
C GLY A 86 -12.63 12.36 5.86
N GLU A 87 -12.01 13.11 4.94
CA GLU A 87 -12.75 13.98 4.03
C GLU A 87 -13.67 13.17 3.11
N LYS A 88 -14.92 13.64 2.98
CA LYS A 88 -15.95 12.97 2.20
C LYS A 88 -15.56 12.94 0.72
N ARG A 89 -15.10 11.80 0.24
CA ARG A 89 -15.01 11.52 -1.19
C ARG A 89 -16.39 11.21 -1.75
N ASN A 90 -16.64 11.65 -2.98
CA ASN A 90 -17.84 11.30 -3.74
C ASN A 90 -17.76 9.83 -4.19
N LEU A 91 -17.89 8.91 -3.25
CA LEU A 91 -17.95 7.48 -3.50
C LEU A 91 -19.39 7.10 -3.85
N SER A 92 -19.56 6.29 -4.89
CA SER A 92 -20.88 5.80 -5.25
C SER A 92 -21.44 4.91 -4.14
N PHE A 93 -22.77 4.92 -3.96
CA PHE A 93 -23.42 4.09 -2.94
C PHE A 93 -23.09 2.59 -3.11
N GLY A 94 -23.05 2.11 -4.36
CA GLY A 94 -22.68 0.72 -4.66
C GLY A 94 -21.25 0.38 -4.24
N PHE A 95 -20.30 1.29 -4.46
CA PHE A 95 -18.92 1.13 -4.00
C PHE A 95 -18.84 1.04 -2.47
N LEU A 96 -19.53 1.94 -1.76
CA LEU A 96 -19.58 1.94 -0.30
C LEU A 96 -20.17 0.63 0.25
N LEU A 97 -21.27 0.16 -0.33
CA LEU A 97 -21.92 -1.08 0.10
C LEU A 97 -21.02 -2.29 -0.15
N GLY A 98 -20.43 -2.40 -1.34
CA GLY A 98 -19.52 -3.49 -1.68
C GLY A 98 -18.29 -3.53 -0.77
N ASN A 99 -17.65 -2.39 -0.55
CA ASN A 99 -16.50 -2.28 0.35
C ASN A 99 -16.87 -2.70 1.78
N ARG A 100 -18.01 -2.23 2.30
CA ARG A 100 -18.44 -2.56 3.67
C ARG A 100 -18.76 -4.05 3.82
N ILE A 101 -19.35 -4.69 2.82
CA ILE A 101 -19.60 -6.14 2.83
C ILE A 101 -18.28 -6.91 2.87
N LEU A 102 -17.33 -6.57 2.00
CA LEU A 102 -16.03 -7.25 1.93
C LEU A 102 -15.21 -7.06 3.21
N SER A 103 -15.18 -5.84 3.74
CA SER A 103 -14.52 -5.53 5.02
C SER A 103 -15.18 -6.31 6.16
N LEU A 104 -16.51 -6.35 6.25
CA LEU A 104 -17.22 -7.12 7.28
C LEU A 104 -16.93 -8.63 7.19
N LEU A 105 -16.92 -9.19 5.98
CA LEU A 105 -16.57 -10.60 5.79
C LEU A 105 -15.14 -10.89 6.26
N THR A 106 -14.20 -9.99 5.96
CA THR A 106 -12.80 -10.09 6.41
C THR A 106 -12.71 -10.00 7.93
N ASP A 107 -13.42 -9.05 8.54
CA ASP A 107 -13.49 -8.88 9.99
C ASP A 107 -13.99 -10.15 10.68
N ILE A 108 -15.03 -10.79 10.14
CA ILE A 108 -15.58 -12.04 10.66
C ILE A 108 -14.59 -13.20 10.50
N LEU A 109 -14.01 -13.38 9.31
CA LEU A 109 -13.14 -14.52 9.00
C LEU A 109 -11.82 -14.50 9.77
N TYR A 110 -11.26 -13.30 9.98
CA TYR A 110 -9.94 -13.14 10.59
C TYR A 110 -9.98 -12.50 11.98
N ASN A 111 -11.17 -12.27 12.54
CA ASN A 111 -11.39 -11.60 13.82
C ASN A 111 -10.65 -10.26 13.91
N THR A 112 -10.85 -9.42 12.90
CA THR A 112 -10.25 -8.08 12.79
C THR A 112 -11.32 -6.99 12.89
N SER A 113 -10.89 -5.72 12.90
CA SER A 113 -11.78 -4.56 12.97
C SER A 113 -11.36 -3.51 11.92
N LEU A 114 -11.34 -3.92 10.65
CA LEU A 114 -10.90 -3.10 9.52
C LEU A 114 -12.07 -2.33 8.92
N SER A 115 -11.90 -1.02 8.79
CA SER A 115 -12.93 -0.18 8.14
C SER A 115 -12.89 -0.25 6.61
N ASP A 116 -11.73 -0.52 6.00
CA ASP A 116 -11.51 -0.60 4.56
C ASP A 116 -10.37 -1.59 4.25
N MET A 117 -10.70 -2.84 3.97
CA MET A 117 -9.71 -3.89 3.67
C MET A 117 -9.03 -3.70 2.29
N GLU A 118 -9.76 -3.12 1.34
CA GLU A 118 -9.38 -2.97 -0.07
C GLU A 118 -8.56 -1.70 -0.34
N THR A 119 -8.06 -1.07 0.71
CA THR A 119 -7.19 0.12 0.63
C THR A 119 -5.83 -0.20 0.02
N GLY A 120 -5.26 0.78 -0.69
CA GLY A 120 -3.88 0.75 -1.17
C GLY A 120 -2.86 1.02 -0.06
N TYR A 121 -3.24 1.81 0.95
CA TYR A 121 -2.40 2.12 2.10
C TYR A 121 -2.37 1.01 3.12
N LYS A 122 -1.25 0.28 3.11
CA LYS A 122 -0.95 -0.73 4.13
C LYS A 122 0.47 -0.48 4.65
N LEU A 123 0.56 -0.22 5.94
CA LEU A 123 1.79 0.02 6.67
C LEU A 123 2.05 -1.16 7.59
N PHE A 124 3.26 -1.70 7.56
CA PHE A 124 3.67 -2.84 8.37
C PHE A 124 5.02 -2.54 9.04
N ASN A 125 5.21 -3.06 10.24
CA ASN A 125 6.56 -3.30 10.74
C ASN A 125 7.17 -4.46 9.92
N ARG A 126 8.44 -4.32 9.48
CA ARG A 126 9.15 -5.37 8.73
C ARG A 126 9.14 -6.71 9.45
N GLU A 127 9.22 -6.74 10.78
CA GLU A 127 9.18 -7.97 11.56
C GLU A 127 7.87 -8.75 11.33
N SER A 128 6.76 -8.06 11.09
CA SER A 128 5.45 -8.68 10.79
C SER A 128 5.39 -9.33 9.40
N LEU A 129 6.37 -9.09 8.53
CA LEU A 129 6.47 -9.72 7.21
C LEU A 129 7.33 -11.00 7.22
N GLN A 130 8.05 -11.27 8.31
CA GLN A 130 8.90 -12.46 8.41
C GLN A 130 8.02 -13.73 8.37
N GLY A 131 8.24 -14.58 7.37
CA GLY A 131 7.47 -15.82 7.15
C GLY A 131 6.35 -15.73 6.10
N ILE A 132 6.10 -14.55 5.52
CA ILE A 132 5.11 -14.35 4.45
C ILE A 132 5.79 -14.16 3.08
N THR A 133 7.01 -13.62 3.08
CA THR A 133 7.95 -13.53 1.94
C THR A 133 9.09 -14.52 2.10
#